data_AF-A0A520HJT4-F1
#
_entry.id   AF-A0A520HJT4-F1
#
_cell.length_a   1.000
_cell.length_b   1.000
_cell.length_c   1.000
_cell.angle_alpha   90.00
_cell.angle_beta   90.00
_cell.angle_gamma   90.00
#
_symmetry.space_group_name_H-M   'P 1'
#
loop_
_entity.id
_entity.type
_entity.pdbx_description
1 polymer ?
#
loop_
_entity_poly.entity_id
_entity_poly.type
_entity_poly.pdbx_seq_one_letter_code
_entity_poly.pdbx_strand_id
1 'polypeptide(L)' 'METVYDWITLAVFSGLVVLFLQRSTQEELVDTVWHYLPPAIGCAFANWLGNEGHDIPAILVLAAVIGYIIFVLRPTLPTR' A
#
# COMPACT_ATOMS: atom_id res chain seq x y z
N MET A 1 -6.24 10.30 -13.20
CA MET A 1 -7.31 9.50 -12.56
C MET A 1 -8.27 9.12 -13.65
N GLU A 2 -7.81 8.24 -14.53
CA GLU A 2 -8.51 7.86 -15.76
C GLU A 2 -8.90 6.37 -15.76
N THR A 3 -8.22 5.54 -14.94
CA THR A 3 -8.44 4.09 -14.92
C THR A 3 -8.89 3.58 -13.55
N VAL A 4 -9.42 2.36 -13.52
CA VAL A 4 -9.73 1.63 -12.27
C VAL A 4 -8.47 1.43 -11.43
N TYR A 5 -7.31 1.22 -12.06
CA TYR A 5 -6.04 1.05 -11.38
C TYR A 5 -5.60 2.32 -10.63
N ASP A 6 -5.83 3.51 -11.20
CA ASP A 6 -5.53 4.78 -10.53
C ASP A 6 -6.29 4.88 -9.19
N TRP A 7 -7.58 4.54 -9.19
CA TRP A 7 -8.42 4.61 -7.99
C TRP A 7 -8.03 3.57 -6.95
N ILE A 8 -7.79 2.33 -7.36
CA ILE A 8 -7.47 1.24 -6.43
C ILE A 8 -6.08 1.43 -5.83
N THR A 9 -5.06 1.73 -6.64
CA THR A 9 -3.70 1.94 -6.15
C THR A 9 -3.61 3.17 -5.25
N LEU A 10 -4.34 4.24 -5.57
CA LEU A 10 -4.46 5.42 -4.71
C LEU A 10 -5.16 5.11 -3.38
N ALA A 11 -6.21 4.30 -3.38
CA ALA A 11 -6.88 3.88 -2.15
C ALA A 11 -5.94 3.05 -1.24
N VAL A 12 -5.21 2.10 -1.82
CA VAL A 12 -4.23 1.28 -1.06
C VAL A 12 -3.07 2.15 -0.55
N PHE A 13 -2.53 3.02 -1.40
CA PHE A 13 -1.43 3.91 -1.04
C PHE A 13 -1.83 4.92 0.03
N SER A 14 -3.02 5.52 -0.09
CA SER A 14 -3.53 6.43 0.96
C SER A 14 -3.75 5.70 2.28
N GLY A 15 -4.27 4.47 2.26
CA GLY A 15 -4.34 3.62 3.46
C GLY A 15 -2.97 3.36 4.08
N LEU A 16 -1.94 3.10 3.27
CA LEU A 16 -0.56 2.95 3.71
C LEU A 16 -0.01 4.24 4.37
N VAL A 17 -0.28 5.40 3.78
CA VAL A 17 0.12 6.71 4.35
C VAL A 17 -0.59 6.96 5.67
N VAL A 18 -1.90 6.67 5.76
CA VAL A 18 -2.65 6.81 7.01
C VAL A 18 -2.08 5.89 8.09
N LEU A 19 -1.77 4.63 7.77
CA LEU A 19 -1.14 3.70 8.70
C LEU A 19 0.23 4.22 9.19
N PHE A 20 1.06 4.71 8.28
CA PHE A 20 2.35 5.31 8.60
C PHE A 20 2.21 6.50 9.55
N LEU A 21 1.29 7.41 9.26
CA LEU A 21 1.04 8.59 10.09
C LEU A 21 0.50 8.18 11.47
N GLN A 22 -0.43 7.23 11.53
CA GLN A 22 -0.94 6.70 12.79
C GLN A 22 0.20 6.16 13.66
N ARG A 23 1.08 5.32 13.12
CA ARG A 23 2.20 4.73 13.88
C ARG A 23 3.27 5.73 14.25
N SER A 24 3.44 6.78 13.45
CA SER A 24 4.38 7.86 13.75
C SER A 24 3.92 8.73 14.93
N THR A 25 2.67 8.62 15.37
CA THR A 25 2.14 9.30 16.56
C THR A 25 2.15 8.43 17.83
N GLN A 26 2.53 7.16 17.73
CA GLN A 26 2.58 6.26 18.87
C GLN A 26 3.85 6.50 19.71
N GLU A 27 3.77 6.27 21.03
CA GLU A 27 4.90 6.45 21.95
C GLU A 27 6.04 5.44 21.67
N GLU A 28 5.68 4.23 21.27
CA GLU A 28 6.62 3.18 20.89
C GLU A 28 6.64 3.03 19.37
N LEU A 29 7.80 3.29 18.76
CA LEU A 29 8.02 3.13 17.33
C LEU A 29 8.09 1.66 16.96
N VAL A 30 6.97 1.12 16.45
CA VAL A 30 6.87 -0.30 16.04
C VAL A 30 7.64 -0.57 14.74
N ASP A 31 7.73 0.42 13.85
CA ASP A 31 8.40 0.27 12.55
C ASP A 31 9.06 1.56 12.05
N THR A 32 9.96 1.38 11.09
CA THR A 32 10.68 2.47 10.42
C THR A 32 10.08 2.80 9.06
N VAL A 33 10.33 4.03 8.57
CA VAL A 33 9.92 4.51 7.23
C VAL A 33 10.27 3.52 6.12
N TRP A 34 11.38 2.79 6.25
CA TRP A 34 11.84 1.82 5.25
C TRP A 34 10.86 0.67 5.00
N HIS A 35 9.98 0.33 5.95
CA HIS A 35 8.95 -0.70 5.76
C HIS A 35 7.82 -0.25 4.84
N TYR A 36 7.65 1.07 4.67
CA TYR A 36 6.59 1.67 3.86
C TYR A 36 7.03 1.92 2.41
N LEU A 37 8.35 1.94 2.16
CA LEU A 37 8.90 2.17 0.83
C LEU A 37 8.57 1.03 -0.16
N PRO A 38 8.73 -0.27 0.16
CA PRO A 38 8.36 -1.35 -0.75
C PRO A 38 6.89 -1.32 -1.19
N PRO A 39 5.89 -1.22 -0.28
CA PRO A 39 4.49 -1.15 -0.71
C PRO A 39 4.15 0.15 -1.47
N ALA A 40 4.85 1.27 -1.18
CA ALA A 40 4.71 2.51 -1.94
C ALA A 40 5.15 2.35 -3.40
N ILE A 41 6.35 1.79 -3.61
CA ILE A 41 6.88 1.48 -4.95
C ILE A 41 5.97 0.48 -5.66
N GLY A 42 5.50 -0.55 -4.94
CA GLY A 42 4.58 -1.53 -5.50
C GLY A 42 3.26 -0.93 -5.97
N CYS A 43 2.67 0.02 -5.24
CA CYS A 43 1.47 0.74 -5.69
C CYS A 43 1.72 1.51 -6.98
N ALA A 44 2.83 2.26 -7.05
CA ALA A 44 3.20 3.02 -8.24
C ALA A 44 3.43 2.10 -9.45
N PHE A 45 4.11 0.97 -9.24
CA PHE A 45 4.41 -0.01 -10.28
C PHE A 45 3.16 -0.75 -10.77
N ALA A 46 2.27 -1.16 -9.86
CA ALA A 46 0.98 -1.75 -10.21
C ALA A 46 0.11 -0.79 -11.02
N ASN A 47 0.13 0.50 -10.67
CA ASN A 47 -0.63 1.52 -11.39
C ASN A 47 -0.12 1.69 -12.82
N TRP A 48 1.19 1.79 -12.98
CA TRP A 48 1.82 1.93 -14.29
C TRP A 48 1.53 0.72 -15.19
N LEU A 49 1.70 -0.51 -14.66
CA LEU A 49 1.37 -1.74 -15.40
C LEU A 49 -0.10 -1.81 -15.82
N GLY A 50 -1.02 -1.47 -14.91
CA GLY A 50 -2.45 -1.48 -15.21
C GLY A 50 -2.83 -0.45 -16.27
N ASN A 51 -2.20 0.73 -16.23
CA ASN A 51 -2.42 1.79 -17.22
C ASN A 51 -1.83 1.46 -18.61
N GLU A 52 -0.81 0.60 -18.69
CA GLU A 52 -0.29 0.06 -19.95
C GLU A 52 -1.11 -1.13 -20.51
N GLY A 53 -2.18 -1.56 -19.80
CA GLY A 53 -3.03 -2.67 -20.21
C GLY A 53 -2.49 -4.05 -19.81
N HIS A 54 -1.48 -4.09 -18.94
CA HIS A 54 -0.94 -5.33 -18.38
C HIS A 54 -1.70 -5.75 -17.12
N ASP A 55 -2.96 -6.16 -17.30
CA ASP A 55 -3.90 -6.39 -16.19
C ASP A 55 -3.44 -7.49 -15.21
N ILE A 56 -3.01 -8.63 -15.73
CA ILE A 56 -2.58 -9.78 -14.92
C ILE A 56 -1.39 -9.42 -14.00
N PRO A 57 -0.26 -8.90 -14.50
CA PRO A 57 0.84 -8.54 -13.62
C PRO A 57 0.49 -7.36 -12.70
N ALA A 58 -0.33 -6.39 -13.13
CA ALA A 58 -0.79 -5.32 -12.26
C ALA A 58 -1.54 -5.85 -11.03
N ILE A 59 -2.47 -6.79 -11.24
CA ILE A 59 -3.23 -7.45 -10.16
C ILE A 59 -2.29 -8.23 -9.25
N LEU A 60 -1.32 -8.97 -9.79
CA LEU A 60 -0.36 -9.73 -8.99
C LEU A 60 0.51 -8.82 -8.10
N VAL A 61 1.00 -7.71 -8.65
CA VAL A 61 1.79 -6.74 -7.88
C VAL A 61 0.93 -6.11 -6.79
N LEU A 62 -0.29 -5.70 -7.11
CA LEU A 62 -1.21 -5.11 -6.14
C LEU A 62 -1.55 -6.10 -5.01
N ALA A 63 -1.83 -7.36 -5.35
CA ALA A 63 -2.07 -8.42 -4.37
C ALA A 63 -0.85 -8.67 -3.48
N ALA A 64 0.36 -8.63 -4.04
CA ALA A 64 1.59 -8.74 -3.27
C ALA A 64 1.79 -7.56 -2.31
N VAL A 65 1.46 -6.33 -2.74
CA VAL A 65 1.49 -5.14 -1.88
C VAL A 65 0.51 -5.28 -0.73
N ILE A 66 -0.73 -5.65 -1.00
CA ILE A 66 -1.75 -5.88 0.04
C ILE A 66 -1.31 -6.98 1.01
N GLY A 67 -0.78 -8.09 0.47
CA GLY A 67 -0.22 -9.17 1.27
C GLY A 67 0.91 -8.69 2.19
N TYR A 68 1.85 -7.89 1.67
CA TYR A 68 2.92 -7.29 2.47
C TYR A 68 2.35 -6.43 3.60
N ILE A 69 1.38 -5.57 3.31
CA ILE A 69 0.74 -4.71 4.32
C ILE A 69 0.11 -5.57 5.42
N ILE A 70 -0.61 -6.64 5.07
CA ILE A 70 -1.30 -7.47 6.07
C ILE A 70 -0.31 -8.32 6.88
N PHE A 71 0.68 -8.96 6.24
CA PHE A 71 1.55 -9.93 6.91
C PHE A 71 2.79 -9.30 7.56
N VAL A 72 3.35 -8.25 6.97
CA VAL A 72 4.57 -7.58 7.44
C VAL A 72 4.23 -6.38 8.29
N LEU A 73 3.45 -5.42 7.75
CA LEU A 73 3.07 -4.24 8.52
C LEU A 73 2.05 -4.59 9.60
N ARG A 74 1.17 -5.58 9.40
CA ARG A 74 0.18 -6.04 10.40
C ARG A 74 -0.62 -4.87 11.01
N PRO A 75 -1.40 -4.13 10.21
CA PRO A 75 -2.21 -3.03 10.73
C PRO A 75 -3.18 -3.55 11.78
N THR A 76 -3.11 -2.97 12.98
CA THR A 76 -4.11 -3.20 14.02
C THR A 76 -5.25 -2.21 13.80
N LEU A 77 -6.48 -2.73 13.71
CA LEU A 77 -7.64 -1.87 13.71
C LEU A 77 -7.75 -1.19 15.08
N PRO A 78 -8.13 0.10 15.14
CA PRO A 78 -8.38 0.75 16.42
C PRO A 78 -9.50 0.01 17.15
N THR A 79 -9.17 -0.70 18.22
CA THR A 79 -10.13 -1.21 19.19
C THR A 79 -10.62 -0.03 20.02
N ARG A 80 -11.91 0.31 19.89
CA ARG A 80 -12.59 1.35 20.65
C ARG A 80 -12.46 1.17 22.16
#